data_AF-A0A7S1R8R6-F1
#
_entry.id   AF-A0A7S1R8R6-F1
#
_cell.length_a   1.000
_cell.length_b   1.000
_cell.length_c   1.000
_cell.angle_alpha   90.00
_cell.angle_beta   90.00
_cell.angle_gamma   90.00
#
_symmetry.space_group_name_H-M   'P 1'
#
loop_
_entity.id
_entity.type
_entity.pdbx_description
1 polymer ?
#
loop_
_entity_poly.entity_id
_entity_poly.type
_entity_poly.pdbx_seq_one_letter_code
_entity_poly.pdbx_strand_id
1 'polypeptide(L)'
;RRRRAGAPRCCHPPAVAPQVGGGGDGASEPSAFFDPWADWLQQQLLAAFPALGPAALPPRLLSASGPSGASVGTRVFTAELGEGSPIRRFRVTSVCDGERLQAMNAAVYPAYELGPVPILGADLLSFNGHRRLLFGVDWAPMAGDGEYSEAHIAPYLQEVRWGPRGAELATEPSGRFYGEWPEFFSSHMFFARPEDPGALAPGGPFWQVFCEYTSQYLVMLRGAKARAPVDSAASSLASQRQADFDRWHSERDPAIPIFKRMFGEEWSEEFTSTVLFPGSSLGG
;
A
#
# COMPACT_ATOMS: atom_id res chain seq x y z
N ARG A 1 14.51 36.38 6.82
CA ARG A 1 15.34 35.16 7.04
C ARG A 1 14.40 33.97 7.23
N ARG A 2 14.05 33.26 6.14
CA ARG A 2 13.19 32.07 6.20
C ARG A 2 14.02 30.89 6.69
N ARG A 3 13.65 30.27 7.80
CA ARG A 3 14.21 28.99 8.26
C ARG A 3 13.76 27.90 7.29
N ARG A 4 14.72 27.25 6.62
CA ARG A 4 14.47 25.98 5.92
C ARG A 4 14.02 24.95 6.96
N ALA A 5 12.84 24.38 6.78
CA ALA A 5 12.45 23.16 7.48
C ALA A 5 13.46 22.07 7.09
N GLY A 6 14.04 21.40 8.09
CA GLY A 6 15.00 20.32 7.86
C GLY A 6 14.34 19.17 7.10
N ALA A 7 15.04 18.64 6.09
CA ALA A 7 14.63 17.42 5.41
C ALA A 7 14.45 16.28 6.44
N PRO A 8 13.44 15.41 6.28
CA PRO A 8 13.29 14.24 7.14
C PRO A 8 14.56 13.38 7.07
N ARG A 9 15.00 12.90 8.25
CA ARG A 9 16.21 12.06 8.38
C ARG A 9 16.10 10.86 7.43
N CYS A 10 17.18 10.60 6.68
CA CYS A 10 17.33 9.43 5.83
C CYS A 10 16.89 8.17 6.59
N CYS A 11 15.96 7.42 6.00
CA CYS A 11 15.43 6.18 6.57
C CYS A 11 16.58 5.20 6.73
N HIS A 12 16.97 4.89 7.96
CA HIS A 12 17.79 3.71 8.21
C HIS A 12 16.92 2.49 7.94
N PRO A 13 17.37 1.52 7.12
CA PRO A 13 16.67 0.25 7.02
C PRO A 13 16.57 -0.36 8.42
N PRO A 14 15.51 -1.13 8.74
CA PRO A 14 15.53 -1.96 9.93
C PRO A 14 16.80 -2.82 9.89
N ALA A 15 17.44 -3.01 11.03
CA ALA A 15 18.60 -3.89 11.13
C ALA A 15 18.16 -5.32 10.80
N VAL A 16 18.23 -5.69 9.52
CA VAL A 16 18.15 -7.10 9.10
C VAL A 16 19.51 -7.67 9.43
N ALA A 17 19.59 -8.42 10.53
CA ALA A 17 20.78 -9.19 10.83
C ALA A 17 21.04 -10.13 9.64
N PRO A 18 22.23 -10.12 9.03
CA PRO A 18 22.54 -11.08 7.99
C PRO A 18 22.64 -12.45 8.66
N GLN A 19 21.69 -13.35 8.38
CA GLN A 19 21.87 -14.75 8.71
C GLN A 19 22.90 -15.35 7.74
N VAL A 20 24.17 -15.20 8.09
CA VAL A 20 25.26 -15.98 7.52
C VAL A 20 25.45 -17.21 8.40
N GLY A 21 25.02 -18.35 7.88
CA GLY A 21 25.55 -19.69 8.16
C GLY A 21 25.73 -20.11 9.63
N GLY A 22 24.77 -20.85 10.16
CA GLY A 22 24.93 -21.69 11.34
C GLY A 22 23.97 -22.86 11.27
N GLY A 23 24.51 -24.06 11.01
CA GLY A 23 23.71 -25.29 10.87
C GLY A 23 22.88 -25.60 12.11
N GLY A 24 21.59 -25.79 11.90
CA GLY A 24 20.64 -26.27 12.88
C GLY A 24 19.31 -26.55 12.19
N ASP A 25 18.93 -27.83 12.12
CA ASP A 25 17.64 -28.31 11.60
C ASP A 25 16.47 -27.86 12.48
N GLY A 26 16.13 -26.57 12.39
CA GLY A 26 14.81 -26.05 12.69
C GLY A 26 14.38 -25.32 11.44
N ALA A 27 13.50 -25.92 10.65
CA ALA A 27 12.96 -25.27 9.46
C ALA A 27 12.19 -24.01 9.88
N SER A 28 12.89 -22.87 9.95
CA SER A 28 12.29 -21.56 9.96
C SER A 28 11.55 -21.43 8.63
N GLU A 29 10.23 -21.24 8.69
CA GLU A 29 9.46 -20.95 7.48
C GLU A 29 10.14 -19.83 6.70
N PRO A 30 10.32 -19.96 5.37
CA PRO A 30 10.92 -18.91 4.58
C PRO A 30 10.07 -17.64 4.73
N SER A 31 10.63 -16.60 5.36
CA SER A 31 9.95 -15.30 5.47
C SER A 31 9.62 -14.79 4.08
N ALA A 32 8.43 -14.22 3.87
CA ALA A 32 8.05 -13.74 2.55
C ALA A 32 9.00 -12.61 2.12
N PHE A 33 9.37 -12.60 0.84
CA PHE A 33 10.39 -11.70 0.28
C PHE A 33 10.12 -10.21 0.60
N PHE A 34 8.84 -9.84 0.74
CA PHE A 34 8.40 -8.47 0.99
C PHE A 34 7.97 -8.19 2.45
N ASP A 35 8.11 -9.14 3.37
CA ASP A 35 7.76 -8.91 4.79
C ASP A 35 8.48 -7.70 5.41
N PRO A 36 9.77 -7.43 5.13
CA PRO A 36 10.43 -6.23 5.62
C PRO A 36 9.73 -4.92 5.21
N TRP A 37 9.11 -4.89 4.03
CA TRP A 37 8.37 -3.72 3.53
C TRP A 37 7.07 -3.51 4.30
N ALA A 38 6.33 -4.60 4.48
CA ALA A 38 5.09 -4.62 5.25
C ALA A 38 5.33 -4.21 6.71
N ASP A 39 6.39 -4.75 7.33
CA ASP A 39 6.77 -4.45 8.70
C ASP A 39 7.21 -3.00 8.87
N TRP A 40 8.02 -2.49 7.95
CA TRP A 40 8.44 -1.10 8.00
C TRP A 40 7.25 -0.14 7.85
N LEU A 41 6.35 -0.39 6.88
CA LEU A 41 5.17 0.44 6.68
C LEU A 41 4.29 0.44 7.93
N GLN A 42 4.01 -0.73 8.50
CA GLN A 42 3.28 -0.86 9.75
C GLN A 42 3.95 -0.06 10.87
N GLN A 43 5.25 -0.25 11.09
CA GLN A 43 5.99 0.46 12.13
C GLN A 43 5.90 1.98 11.96
N GLN A 44 6.03 2.50 10.73
CA GLN A 44 5.92 3.94 10.49
C GLN A 44 4.52 4.47 10.80
N LEU A 45 3.47 3.77 10.38
CA LEU A 45 2.08 4.21 10.60
C LEU A 45 1.71 4.16 12.08
N LEU A 46 2.03 3.06 12.78
CA LEU A 46 1.72 2.91 14.21
C LEU A 46 2.54 3.86 15.08
N ALA A 47 3.81 4.12 14.74
CA ALA A 47 4.61 5.11 15.44
C ALA A 47 4.11 6.55 15.20
N ALA A 48 3.62 6.85 14.00
CA ALA A 48 3.06 8.17 13.69
C ALA A 48 1.68 8.39 14.31
N PHE A 49 0.86 7.33 14.40
CA PHE A 49 -0.55 7.39 14.80
C PHE A 49 -0.89 6.24 15.75
N PRO A 50 -0.61 6.38 17.06
CA PRO A 50 -0.75 5.30 18.04
C PRO A 50 -2.20 4.91 18.36
N ALA A 51 -3.19 5.68 17.88
CA ALA A 51 -4.61 5.31 17.95
C ALA A 51 -5.00 4.20 16.95
N LEU A 52 -4.12 3.84 16.00
CA LEU A 52 -4.33 2.67 15.17
C LEU A 52 -4.08 1.39 15.97
N GLY A 53 -5.10 0.58 16.12
CA GLY A 53 -5.04 -0.74 16.73
C GLY A 53 -5.36 -1.86 15.73
N PRO A 54 -4.98 -3.13 16.00
CA PRO A 54 -5.38 -4.26 15.18
C PRO A 54 -6.90 -4.38 15.09
N ALA A 55 -7.43 -4.58 13.89
CA ALA A 55 -8.84 -4.82 13.66
C ALA A 55 -9.19 -6.30 13.87
N ALA A 56 -10.36 -6.57 14.45
CA ALA A 56 -10.88 -7.92 14.54
C ALA A 56 -11.29 -8.42 13.14
N LEU A 57 -10.70 -9.55 12.73
CA LEU A 57 -11.06 -10.27 11.52
C LEU A 57 -11.25 -11.75 11.85
N PRO A 58 -12.08 -12.48 11.08
CA PRO A 58 -12.09 -13.93 11.15
C PRO A 58 -10.66 -14.49 10.97
N PRO A 59 -10.19 -15.43 11.80
CA PRO A 59 -8.83 -15.96 11.71
C PRO A 59 -8.43 -16.45 10.31
N ARG A 60 -9.39 -17.01 9.56
CA ARG A 60 -9.19 -17.45 8.17
C ARG A 60 -8.82 -16.33 7.19
N LEU A 61 -9.17 -15.08 7.49
CA LEU A 61 -8.82 -13.91 6.67
C LEU A 61 -7.52 -13.25 7.14
N LEU A 62 -7.05 -13.56 8.36
CA LEU A 62 -5.73 -13.15 8.85
C LEU A 62 -4.62 -14.02 8.26
N SER A 63 -4.89 -15.32 8.12
CA SER A 63 -3.97 -16.24 7.48
C SER A 63 -4.70 -17.40 6.82
N ALA A 64 -4.23 -17.80 5.64
CA ALA A 64 -4.69 -18.98 4.94
C ALA A 64 -3.55 -19.67 4.17
N SER A 65 -3.67 -20.97 3.99
CA SER A 65 -2.75 -21.78 3.19
C SER A 65 -3.52 -22.50 2.09
N GLY A 66 -2.97 -22.45 0.88
CA GLY A 66 -3.48 -23.13 -0.30
C GLY A 66 -2.94 -24.56 -0.44
N PRO A 67 -3.59 -25.40 -1.27
CA PRO A 67 -3.20 -26.79 -1.46
C PRO A 67 -1.81 -26.96 -2.13
N SER A 68 -1.30 -25.92 -2.80
CA SER A 68 0.04 -25.92 -3.42
C SER A 68 1.19 -25.58 -2.46
N GLY A 69 0.87 -25.31 -1.18
CA GLY A 69 1.80 -24.75 -0.20
C GLY A 69 1.89 -23.22 -0.23
N ALA A 70 1.06 -22.55 -1.04
CA ALA A 70 0.94 -21.09 -1.02
C ALA A 70 0.38 -20.64 0.34
N SER A 71 0.83 -19.49 0.84
CA SER A 71 0.35 -18.88 2.07
C SER A 71 0.04 -17.41 1.85
N VAL A 72 -0.91 -16.90 2.62
CA VAL A 72 -1.26 -15.48 2.67
C VAL A 72 -1.37 -15.06 4.12
N GLY A 73 -0.75 -13.94 4.47
CA GLY A 73 -0.83 -13.31 5.78
C GLY A 73 -1.33 -11.88 5.64
N THR A 74 -2.31 -11.50 6.45
CA THR A 74 -2.93 -10.17 6.40
C THR A 74 -2.99 -9.53 7.77
N ARG A 75 -2.68 -8.25 7.81
CA ARG A 75 -2.80 -7.41 8.99
C ARG A 75 -3.68 -6.21 8.65
N VAL A 76 -4.69 -5.97 9.46
CA VAL A 76 -5.58 -4.81 9.32
C VAL A 76 -5.57 -4.03 10.62
N PHE A 77 -5.47 -2.72 10.51
CA PHE A 77 -5.48 -1.78 11.61
C PHE A 77 -6.59 -0.76 11.38
N THR A 78 -7.30 -0.41 12.44
CA THR A 78 -8.35 0.62 12.45
C THR A 78 -8.16 1.53 13.66
N ALA A 79 -8.73 2.72 13.59
CA ALA A 79 -8.88 3.59 14.75
C ALA A 79 -10.36 3.70 15.09
N GLU A 80 -10.69 3.78 16.38
CA GLU A 80 -12.06 4.00 16.80
C GLU A 80 -12.55 5.39 16.36
N LEU A 81 -13.84 5.49 16.08
CA LEU A 81 -14.48 6.76 15.73
C LEU A 81 -14.26 7.78 16.87
N GLY A 82 -13.70 8.94 16.54
CA GLY A 82 -13.46 10.02 17.50
C GLY A 82 -12.10 9.99 18.20
N GLU A 83 -11.27 8.97 18.03
CA GLU A 83 -9.88 8.96 18.55
C GLU A 83 -8.93 9.89 17.77
N GLY A 84 -9.44 10.53 16.71
CA GLY A 84 -8.74 11.55 15.94
C GLY A 84 -7.54 11.00 15.17
N SER A 85 -7.43 9.70 14.94
CA SER A 85 -6.46 9.17 13.98
C SER A 85 -6.76 9.74 12.59
N PRO A 86 -5.75 10.24 11.83
CA PRO A 86 -5.97 10.66 10.46
C PRO A 86 -6.16 9.48 9.49
N ILE A 87 -6.05 8.24 9.99
CA ILE A 87 -6.24 7.00 9.24
C ILE A 87 -7.38 6.24 9.90
N ARG A 88 -8.41 5.89 9.13
CA ARG A 88 -9.51 5.04 9.61
C ARG A 88 -9.20 3.56 9.45
N ARG A 89 -8.42 3.21 8.41
CA ARG A 89 -8.09 1.83 8.07
C ARG A 89 -6.75 1.76 7.37
N PHE A 90 -5.91 0.82 7.79
CA PHE A 90 -4.70 0.40 7.09
C PHE A 90 -4.75 -1.11 6.93
N ARG A 91 -4.40 -1.62 5.76
CA ARG A 91 -4.22 -3.05 5.52
C ARG A 91 -2.89 -3.32 4.84
N VAL A 92 -2.31 -4.47 5.16
CA VAL A 92 -1.19 -5.06 4.42
C VAL A 92 -1.37 -6.57 4.31
N THR A 93 -1.15 -7.09 3.11
CA THR A 93 -1.28 -8.50 2.77
C THR A 93 0.02 -8.97 2.11
N SER A 94 0.65 -9.99 2.68
CA SER A 94 1.79 -10.70 2.10
C SER A 94 1.32 -12.03 1.52
N VAL A 95 1.79 -12.41 0.34
CA VAL A 95 1.57 -13.74 -0.27
C VAL A 95 2.93 -14.40 -0.52
N CYS A 96 3.05 -15.67 -0.17
CA CYS A 96 4.23 -16.49 -0.38
C CYS A 96 3.84 -17.83 -1.00
N ASP A 97 4.26 -18.07 -2.25
CA ASP A 97 4.17 -19.37 -2.96
C ASP A 97 5.58 -19.81 -3.39
N GLY A 98 6.52 -19.73 -2.45
CA GLY A 98 7.94 -19.98 -2.70
C GLY A 98 8.50 -19.08 -3.79
N GLU A 99 9.27 -19.64 -4.72
CA GLU A 99 9.85 -18.88 -5.84
C GLU A 99 8.83 -18.54 -6.95
N ARG A 100 7.62 -19.12 -6.94
CA ARG A 100 6.64 -18.91 -8.01
C ARG A 100 6.01 -17.53 -7.94
N LEU A 101 5.59 -17.14 -6.75
CA LEU A 101 4.97 -15.85 -6.46
C LEU A 101 5.35 -15.39 -5.04
N GLN A 102 5.80 -14.15 -4.95
CA GLN A 102 5.87 -13.38 -3.71
C GLN A 102 5.16 -12.05 -3.96
N ALA A 103 4.30 -11.62 -3.03
CA ALA A 103 3.59 -10.36 -3.16
C ALA A 103 3.47 -9.63 -1.83
N MET A 104 3.44 -8.30 -1.89
CA MET A 104 2.96 -7.45 -0.82
C MET A 104 2.04 -6.37 -1.39
N ASN A 105 0.83 -6.31 -0.87
CA ASN A 105 -0.15 -5.29 -1.20
C ASN A 105 -0.54 -4.53 0.06
N ALA A 106 -0.61 -3.20 -0.01
CA ALA A 106 -1.10 -2.37 1.09
C ALA A 106 -2.00 -1.23 0.61
N ALA A 107 -2.92 -0.84 1.49
CA ALA A 107 -3.73 0.35 1.33
C ALA A 107 -3.90 1.08 2.67
N VAL A 108 -3.76 2.41 2.66
CA VAL A 108 -4.01 3.28 3.81
C VAL A 108 -5.15 4.23 3.46
N TYR A 109 -6.25 4.09 4.19
CA TYR A 109 -7.48 4.86 4.03
C TYR A 109 -7.51 6.01 5.05
N PRO A 110 -7.48 7.27 4.58
CA PRO A 110 -7.66 8.43 5.45
C PRO A 110 -9.02 8.41 6.16
N ALA A 111 -9.05 9.00 7.34
CA ALA A 111 -10.30 9.29 8.04
C ALA A 111 -11.16 10.27 7.21
N TYR A 112 -12.47 10.05 7.18
CA TYR A 112 -13.38 10.81 6.31
C TYR A 112 -13.43 12.29 6.69
N GLU A 113 -13.24 12.61 7.97
CA GLU A 113 -13.24 13.96 8.53
C GLU A 113 -12.10 14.84 7.97
N LEU A 114 -11.10 14.23 7.31
CA LEU A 114 -10.05 14.97 6.62
C LEU A 114 -10.47 15.49 5.24
N GLY A 115 -11.67 15.11 4.78
CA GLY A 115 -12.12 15.34 3.41
C GLY A 115 -11.52 14.32 2.43
N PRO A 116 -11.65 14.56 1.11
CA PRO A 116 -11.24 13.63 0.06
C PRO A 116 -9.72 13.63 -0.10
N VAL A 117 -9.00 13.15 0.92
CA VAL A 117 -7.53 12.95 0.90
C VAL A 117 -7.20 11.66 0.14
N PRO A 118 -6.10 11.59 -0.63
CA PRO A 118 -5.74 10.40 -1.41
C PRO A 118 -5.56 9.14 -0.56
N ILE A 119 -5.87 7.97 -1.13
CA ILE A 119 -5.52 6.67 -0.53
C ILE A 119 -4.08 6.32 -0.93
N LEU A 120 -3.21 5.98 0.02
CA LEU A 120 -1.91 5.39 -0.32
C LEU A 120 -2.10 3.92 -0.68
N GLY A 121 -1.70 3.53 -1.88
CA GLY A 121 -1.67 2.15 -2.36
C GLY A 121 -0.25 1.71 -2.69
N ALA A 122 0.09 0.45 -2.40
CA ALA A 122 1.34 -0.17 -2.80
C ALA A 122 1.12 -1.62 -3.26
N ASP A 123 1.78 -1.99 -4.35
CA ASP A 123 1.76 -3.34 -4.92
C ASP A 123 3.17 -3.75 -5.36
N LEU A 124 3.73 -4.75 -4.66
CA LEU A 124 5.06 -5.27 -4.89
C LEU A 124 4.92 -6.74 -5.25
N LEU A 125 5.39 -7.13 -6.42
CA LEU A 125 5.23 -8.48 -6.92
C LEU A 125 6.55 -9.03 -7.44
N SER A 126 6.76 -10.31 -7.20
CA SER A 126 7.88 -11.08 -7.71
C SER A 126 7.38 -12.43 -8.20
N PHE A 127 7.65 -12.75 -9.46
CA PHE A 127 7.25 -14.00 -10.11
C PHE A 127 8.46 -14.74 -10.68
N ASN A 128 8.29 -16.05 -10.88
CA ASN A 128 9.18 -16.90 -11.67
C ASN A 128 10.64 -16.88 -11.19
N GLY A 129 10.88 -17.12 -9.90
CA GLY A 129 12.22 -17.09 -9.30
C GLY A 129 12.84 -15.71 -9.34
N HIS A 130 12.04 -14.68 -9.01
CA HIS A 130 12.43 -13.27 -9.03
C HIS A 130 12.84 -12.71 -10.41
N ARG A 131 12.53 -13.42 -11.50
CA ARG A 131 12.85 -12.98 -12.88
C ARG A 131 11.86 -11.97 -13.45
N ARG A 132 10.71 -11.77 -12.79
CA ARG A 132 9.72 -10.77 -13.16
C ARG A 132 9.28 -10.04 -11.91
N LEU A 133 9.68 -8.79 -11.80
CA LEU A 133 9.40 -7.94 -10.67
C LEU A 133 8.45 -6.82 -11.08
N LEU A 134 7.61 -6.37 -10.15
CA LEU A 134 6.75 -5.21 -10.28
C LEU A 134 6.82 -4.42 -8.98
N PHE A 135 6.94 -3.11 -9.11
CA PHE A 135 6.90 -2.16 -8.02
C PHE A 135 5.91 -1.06 -8.38
N GLY A 136 4.84 -0.94 -7.61
CA GLY A 136 3.84 0.10 -7.71
C GLY A 136 3.65 0.78 -6.36
N VAL A 137 3.73 2.10 -6.33
CA VAL A 137 3.26 2.91 -5.19
C VAL A 137 2.60 4.18 -5.71
N ASP A 138 1.43 4.52 -5.18
CA ASP A 138 0.67 5.68 -5.62
C ASP A 138 -0.18 6.26 -4.49
N TRP A 139 -0.56 7.52 -4.68
CA TRP A 139 -1.62 8.18 -3.92
C TRP A 139 -2.84 8.27 -4.83
N ALA A 140 -3.74 7.29 -4.71
CA ALA A 140 -4.94 7.21 -5.51
C ALA A 140 -5.78 8.48 -5.33
N PRO A 141 -6.05 9.24 -6.40
CA PRO A 141 -6.75 10.50 -6.31
C PRO A 141 -8.23 10.30 -5.99
N MET A 142 -8.79 11.17 -5.14
CA MET A 142 -10.20 11.13 -4.77
C MET A 142 -11.09 11.90 -5.75
N ALA A 143 -10.52 12.47 -6.82
CA ALA A 143 -11.25 13.00 -7.97
C ALA A 143 -10.43 12.71 -9.24
N GLY A 144 -11.11 12.38 -10.34
CA GLY A 144 -10.47 11.95 -11.58
C GLY A 144 -9.90 13.09 -12.44
N ASP A 145 -9.99 14.34 -11.99
CA ASP A 145 -9.46 15.49 -12.72
C ASP A 145 -7.99 15.75 -12.39
N GLY A 146 -7.29 16.41 -13.34
CA GLY A 146 -5.90 16.79 -13.16
C GLY A 146 -5.71 17.83 -12.05
N GLU A 147 -6.71 18.67 -11.80
CA GLU A 147 -6.64 19.74 -10.78
C GLU A 147 -6.46 19.16 -9.38
N TYR A 148 -7.14 18.06 -9.07
CA TYR A 148 -6.99 17.35 -7.82
C TYR A 148 -5.55 16.86 -7.61
N SER A 149 -4.96 16.23 -8.63
CA SER A 149 -3.59 15.72 -8.54
C SER A 149 -2.59 16.85 -8.34
N GLU A 150 -2.74 17.96 -9.05
CA GLU A 150 -1.90 19.15 -8.90
C GLU A 150 -2.02 19.81 -7.52
N ALA A 151 -3.23 19.83 -6.94
CA ALA A 151 -3.47 20.44 -5.64
C ALA A 151 -3.08 19.55 -4.46
N HIS A 152 -3.32 18.24 -4.54
CA HIS A 152 -3.27 17.33 -3.40
C HIS A 152 -2.09 16.36 -3.41
N ILE A 153 -1.49 16.08 -4.58
CA ILE A 153 -0.48 15.03 -4.75
C ILE A 153 0.87 15.63 -5.19
N ALA A 154 0.87 16.43 -6.26
CA ALA A 154 2.07 17.03 -6.83
C ALA A 154 2.95 17.79 -5.80
N PRO A 155 2.41 18.57 -4.84
CA PRO A 155 3.22 19.31 -3.87
C PRO A 155 4.11 18.42 -2.99
N TYR A 156 3.80 17.12 -2.90
CA TYR A 156 4.53 16.15 -2.10
C TYR A 156 5.40 15.21 -2.93
N LEU A 157 4.92 14.82 -4.12
CA LEU A 157 5.52 13.72 -4.89
C LEU A 157 6.23 14.14 -6.18
N GLN A 158 6.08 15.38 -6.64
CA GLN A 158 6.63 15.81 -7.93
C GLN A 158 8.14 15.56 -8.05
N GLU A 159 8.91 15.93 -7.02
CA GLU A 159 10.37 15.68 -7.00
C GLU A 159 10.72 14.19 -6.88
N VAL A 160 9.89 13.39 -6.19
CA VAL A 160 10.16 11.95 -6.02
C VAL A 160 9.91 11.20 -7.33
N ARG A 161 8.83 11.54 -8.03
CA ARG A 161 8.41 10.89 -9.28
C ARG A 161 9.14 11.41 -10.52
N TRP A 162 9.37 12.71 -10.60
CA TRP A 162 9.86 13.39 -11.81
C TRP A 162 11.26 13.99 -11.66
N GLY A 163 11.84 13.97 -10.44
CA GLY A 163 13.24 14.29 -10.24
C GLY A 163 14.18 13.22 -10.81
N PRO A 164 15.51 13.41 -10.70
CA PRO A 164 16.50 12.57 -11.37
C PRO A 164 16.35 11.07 -11.10
N ARG A 165 16.16 10.68 -9.83
CA ARG A 165 16.00 9.26 -9.44
C ARG A 165 14.69 8.68 -9.97
N GLY A 166 13.60 9.46 -9.95
CA GLY A 166 12.32 9.02 -10.48
C GLY A 166 12.37 8.82 -11.99
N ALA A 167 12.98 9.75 -12.71
CA ALA A 167 13.20 9.65 -14.15
C ALA A 167 14.09 8.47 -14.56
N GLU A 168 15.04 8.08 -13.70
CA GLU A 168 15.92 6.92 -13.93
C GLU A 168 15.22 5.58 -13.67
N LEU A 169 14.43 5.48 -12.59
CA LEU A 169 13.91 4.20 -12.10
C LEU A 169 12.48 3.88 -12.55
N ALA A 170 11.66 4.89 -12.83
CA ALA A 170 10.26 4.69 -13.18
C ALA A 170 10.12 4.20 -14.64
N THR A 171 9.08 3.41 -14.87
CA THR A 171 8.66 2.92 -16.18
C THR A 171 7.18 3.18 -16.36
N GLU A 172 6.68 3.09 -17.59
CA GLU A 172 5.25 3.28 -17.85
C GLU A 172 4.45 2.00 -17.59
N PRO A 173 3.31 2.07 -16.88
CA PRO A 173 2.40 0.94 -16.73
C PRO A 173 1.72 0.62 -18.06
N SER A 174 1.40 -0.66 -18.27
CA SER A 174 0.56 -1.05 -19.40
C SER A 174 -0.91 -0.82 -19.07
N GLY A 175 -1.70 -0.23 -19.98
CA GLY A 175 -3.16 -0.06 -19.82
C GLY A 175 -4.00 -1.35 -19.79
N ARG A 176 -3.36 -2.53 -19.75
CA ARG A 176 -4.00 -3.85 -19.92
C ARG A 176 -5.08 -4.16 -18.87
N PHE A 177 -4.89 -3.75 -17.62
CA PHE A 177 -5.78 -4.12 -16.51
C PHE A 177 -6.68 -2.97 -16.04
N TYR A 178 -6.18 -1.74 -16.14
CA TYR A 178 -6.82 -0.57 -15.57
C TYR A 178 -7.39 0.40 -16.63
N GLY A 179 -7.22 0.07 -17.92
CA GLY A 179 -7.67 0.90 -19.04
C GLY A 179 -6.69 2.04 -19.37
N GLU A 180 -7.10 2.89 -20.32
CA GLU A 180 -6.29 4.03 -20.78
C GLU A 180 -6.36 5.24 -19.83
N TRP A 181 -7.47 5.37 -19.08
CA TRP A 181 -7.73 6.49 -18.17
C TRP A 181 -8.18 5.97 -16.80
N PRO A 182 -7.26 5.39 -16.02
CA PRO A 182 -7.61 4.76 -14.77
C PRO A 182 -7.93 5.81 -13.69
N GLU A 183 -9.22 5.90 -13.31
CA GLU A 183 -9.77 6.95 -12.42
C GLU A 183 -9.03 7.14 -11.09
N PHE A 184 -8.52 6.05 -10.53
CA PHE A 184 -7.89 6.03 -9.20
C PHE A 184 -6.38 5.86 -9.24
N PHE A 185 -5.75 6.25 -10.34
CA PHE A 185 -4.29 6.34 -10.43
C PHE A 185 -3.88 7.78 -10.74
N SER A 186 -2.93 8.30 -9.97
CA SER A 186 -2.45 9.65 -10.15
C SER A 186 -1.41 9.72 -11.27
N SER A 187 -1.22 10.91 -11.83
CA SER A 187 -0.07 11.21 -12.69
C SER A 187 1.28 11.06 -11.97
N HIS A 188 1.26 10.87 -10.65
CA HIS A 188 2.42 10.69 -9.80
C HIS A 188 2.62 9.24 -9.33
N MET A 189 1.88 8.28 -9.90
CA MET A 189 2.14 6.86 -9.67
C MET A 189 3.60 6.53 -9.97
N PHE A 190 4.28 5.89 -9.01
CA PHE A 190 5.57 5.28 -9.26
C PHE A 190 5.36 3.84 -9.69
N PHE A 191 5.58 3.56 -10.97
CA PHE A 191 5.52 2.21 -11.52
C PHE A 191 6.89 1.81 -12.03
N ALA A 192 7.34 0.60 -11.72
CA ALA A 192 8.60 0.06 -12.22
C ALA A 192 8.53 -1.45 -12.42
N ARG A 193 9.36 -1.95 -13.33
CA ARG A 193 9.65 -3.38 -13.51
C ARG A 193 11.15 -3.62 -13.32
N PRO A 194 11.63 -3.73 -12.08
CA PRO A 194 13.04 -3.97 -11.82
C PRO A 194 13.53 -5.26 -12.48
N GLU A 195 14.77 -5.28 -12.96
CA GLU A 195 15.40 -6.48 -13.50
C GLU A 195 16.21 -7.25 -12.45
N ASP A 196 16.72 -6.51 -11.45
CA ASP A 196 17.51 -7.06 -10.35
C ASP A 196 16.66 -7.16 -9.06
N PRO A 197 16.48 -8.36 -8.47
CA PRO A 197 15.84 -8.55 -7.18
C PRO A 197 16.50 -7.75 -6.06
N GLY A 198 17.81 -7.52 -6.14
CA GLY A 198 18.56 -6.68 -5.20
C GLY A 198 18.06 -5.23 -5.15
N ALA A 199 17.45 -4.74 -6.23
CA ALA A 199 16.87 -3.40 -6.27
C ALA A 199 15.64 -3.27 -5.35
N LEU A 200 14.96 -4.39 -5.05
CA LEU A 200 13.82 -4.50 -4.14
C LEU A 200 14.21 -5.02 -2.73
N ALA A 201 15.50 -5.16 -2.45
CA ALA A 201 15.94 -5.41 -1.08
C ALA A 201 15.77 -4.14 -0.21
N PRO A 202 15.54 -4.28 1.10
CA PRO A 202 15.59 -3.15 2.02
C PRO A 202 16.90 -2.36 1.89
N GLY A 203 16.80 -1.04 1.75
CA GLY A 203 17.93 -0.14 1.48
C GLY A 203 18.26 0.07 -0.01
N GLY A 204 17.67 -0.72 -0.91
CA GLY A 204 17.79 -0.56 -2.35
C GLY A 204 17.09 0.70 -2.90
N PRO A 205 17.24 0.99 -4.21
CA PRO A 205 16.68 2.20 -4.83
C PRO A 205 15.15 2.29 -4.72
N PHE A 206 14.42 1.19 -4.94
CA PHE A 206 12.95 1.20 -4.83
C PHE A 206 12.46 1.27 -3.38
N TRP A 207 13.25 0.75 -2.43
CA TRP A 207 12.98 0.92 -1.00
C TRP A 207 12.98 2.40 -0.62
N GLN A 208 13.96 3.16 -1.11
CA GLN A 208 14.03 4.61 -0.85
C GLN A 208 12.82 5.34 -1.42
N VAL A 209 12.37 5.00 -2.63
CA VAL A 209 11.16 5.56 -3.23
C VAL A 209 9.93 5.29 -2.35
N PHE A 210 9.72 4.05 -1.94
CA PHE A 210 8.59 3.69 -1.05
C PHE A 210 8.65 4.39 0.30
N CYS A 211 9.85 4.50 0.89
CA CYS A 211 10.04 5.24 2.12
C CYS A 211 9.68 6.71 1.97
N GLU A 212 10.04 7.35 0.86
CA GLU A 212 9.72 8.75 0.60
C GLU A 212 8.23 8.95 0.31
N TYR A 213 7.60 8.10 -0.51
CA TYR A 213 6.14 8.13 -0.74
C TYR A 213 5.37 8.03 0.58
N THR A 214 5.77 7.09 1.44
CA THR A 214 5.14 6.89 2.75
C THR A 214 5.43 8.08 3.68
N SER A 215 6.67 8.56 3.75
CA SER A 215 7.04 9.69 4.61
C SER A 215 6.30 10.96 4.23
N GLN A 216 6.19 11.25 2.93
CA GLN A 216 5.41 12.38 2.43
C GLN A 216 3.92 12.21 2.74
N TYR A 217 3.40 10.98 2.70
CA TYR A 217 2.00 10.70 3.02
C TYR A 217 1.71 11.00 4.49
N LEU A 218 2.63 10.63 5.39
CA LEU A 218 2.55 10.98 6.81
C LEU A 218 2.58 12.50 7.04
N VAL A 219 3.39 13.25 6.27
CA VAL A 219 3.42 14.72 6.34
C VAL A 219 2.07 15.30 5.90
N MET A 220 1.53 14.82 4.77
CA MET A 220 0.23 15.22 4.25
C MET A 220 -0.89 14.95 5.27
N LEU A 221 -0.95 13.74 5.86
CA LEU A 221 -1.97 13.37 6.85
C LEU A 221 -1.92 14.25 8.10
N ARG A 222 -0.70 14.53 8.63
CA ARG A 222 -0.54 15.45 9.77
C ARG A 222 -1.01 16.85 9.44
N GLY A 223 -0.68 17.33 8.24
CA GLY A 223 -1.11 18.64 7.75
C GLY A 223 -2.63 18.73 7.57
N ALA A 224 -3.26 17.70 6.99
CA ALA A 224 -4.70 17.61 6.81
C ALA A 224 -5.42 17.62 8.16
N LYS A 225 -4.98 16.79 9.11
CA LYS A 225 -5.52 16.75 10.48
C LYS A 225 -5.43 18.10 11.19
N ALA A 226 -4.30 18.80 11.06
CA ALA A 226 -4.12 20.11 11.70
C ALA A 226 -5.01 21.21 11.10
N ARG A 227 -5.43 21.06 9.83
CA ARG A 227 -6.27 22.02 9.12
C ARG A 227 -7.77 21.73 9.25
N ALA A 228 -8.16 20.56 9.71
CA ALA A 228 -9.54 20.10 9.64
C ALA A 228 -10.51 20.98 10.45
N PRO A 229 -11.53 21.61 9.81
CA PRO A 229 -12.86 21.68 10.38
C PRO A 229 -13.67 20.46 9.94
N VAL A 230 -14.64 20.03 10.76
CA VAL A 230 -15.58 18.95 10.43
C VAL A 230 -16.66 19.54 9.50
N ASP A 231 -16.40 19.57 8.19
CA ASP A 231 -17.46 19.77 7.19
C ASP A 231 -18.08 18.41 6.86
N SER A 232 -19.37 18.25 7.17
CA SER A 232 -20.10 17.01 6.90
C SER A 232 -20.16 16.70 5.40
N ALA A 233 -20.21 17.72 4.53
CA ALA A 233 -20.25 17.51 3.09
C ALA A 233 -18.92 16.93 2.58
N ALA A 234 -17.79 17.50 3.01
CA ALA A 234 -16.46 16.98 2.69
C ALA A 234 -16.26 15.54 3.21
N SER A 235 -16.74 15.25 4.41
CA SER A 235 -16.67 13.90 4.99
C SER A 235 -17.53 12.89 4.23
N SER A 236 -18.76 13.25 3.85
CA SER A 236 -19.61 12.42 3.01
C SER A 236 -19.00 12.17 1.63
N LEU A 237 -18.40 13.19 1.01
CA LEU A 237 -17.68 13.04 -0.26
C LEU A 237 -16.48 12.09 -0.11
N ALA A 238 -15.69 12.23 0.96
CA ALA A 238 -14.58 11.34 1.24
C ALA A 238 -15.04 9.88 1.38
N SER A 239 -16.11 9.64 2.13
CA SER A 239 -16.72 8.31 2.28
C SER A 239 -17.14 7.72 0.94
N GLN A 240 -17.86 8.50 0.12
CA GLN A 240 -18.30 8.06 -1.20
C GLN A 240 -17.11 7.72 -2.11
N ARG A 241 -16.10 8.59 -2.19
CA ARG A 241 -14.96 8.39 -3.10
C ARG A 241 -14.08 7.22 -2.70
N GLN A 242 -13.95 6.94 -1.40
CA GLN A 242 -13.25 5.73 -0.94
C GLN A 242 -14.07 4.45 -1.23
N ALA A 243 -15.41 4.51 -1.20
CA ALA A 243 -16.25 3.39 -1.63
C ALA A 243 -16.19 3.17 -3.15
N ASP A 244 -16.16 4.25 -3.94
CA ASP A 244 -15.97 4.19 -5.39
C ASP A 244 -14.61 3.57 -5.74
N PHE A 245 -13.55 3.96 -5.02
CA PHE A 245 -12.22 3.37 -5.14
C PHE A 245 -12.25 1.85 -4.92
N ASP A 246 -12.89 1.41 -3.84
CA ASP A 246 -12.99 -0.01 -3.49
C ASP A 246 -13.78 -0.78 -4.54
N ARG A 247 -14.92 -0.24 -5.01
CA ARG A 247 -15.74 -0.86 -6.07
C ARG A 247 -14.94 -0.99 -7.37
N TRP A 248 -14.32 0.10 -7.82
CA TRP A 248 -13.58 0.14 -9.06
C TRP A 248 -12.45 -0.89 -9.09
N HIS A 249 -11.72 -1.04 -7.98
CA HIS A 249 -10.65 -2.03 -7.85
C HIS A 249 -11.18 -3.45 -7.71
N SER A 250 -12.26 -3.68 -6.95
CA SER A 250 -12.84 -5.02 -6.79
C SER A 250 -13.30 -5.66 -8.11
N GLU A 251 -13.65 -4.84 -9.11
CA GLU A 251 -14.04 -5.28 -10.45
C GLU A 251 -12.84 -5.53 -11.39
N ARG A 252 -11.65 -5.00 -11.07
CA ARG A 252 -10.50 -4.89 -12.00
C ARG A 252 -9.21 -5.51 -11.48
N ASP A 253 -9.09 -5.79 -10.19
CA ASP A 253 -7.85 -6.24 -9.58
C ASP A 253 -7.42 -7.62 -10.14
N PRO A 254 -6.26 -7.69 -10.85
CA PRO A 254 -5.77 -8.94 -11.44
C PRO A 254 -5.37 -10.00 -10.40
N ALA A 255 -5.25 -9.65 -9.12
CA ALA A 255 -4.96 -10.59 -8.06
C ALA A 255 -6.17 -11.46 -7.67
N ILE A 256 -7.40 -11.02 -7.92
CA ILE A 256 -8.61 -11.77 -7.53
C ILE A 256 -8.66 -13.17 -8.17
N PRO A 257 -8.45 -13.33 -9.50
CA PRO A 257 -8.33 -14.67 -10.10
C PRO A 257 -7.17 -15.51 -9.57
N ILE A 258 -6.09 -14.88 -9.09
CA ILE A 258 -4.93 -15.56 -8.49
C ILE A 258 -5.33 -16.12 -7.12
N PHE A 259 -5.97 -15.30 -6.28
CA PHE A 259 -6.51 -15.73 -5.00
C PHE A 259 -7.50 -16.89 -5.16
N LYS A 260 -8.45 -16.80 -6.11
CA LYS A 260 -9.42 -17.89 -6.37
C LYS A 260 -8.74 -19.22 -6.67
N ARG A 261 -7.63 -19.21 -7.42
CA ARG A 261 -6.84 -20.40 -7.73
C ARG A 261 -6.04 -20.91 -6.53
N MET A 262 -5.49 -20.01 -5.71
CA MET A 262 -4.61 -20.36 -4.60
C MET A 262 -5.36 -20.81 -3.35
N PHE A 263 -6.48 -20.17 -3.03
CA PHE A 263 -7.16 -20.31 -1.74
C PHE A 263 -8.64 -20.70 -1.85
N GLY A 264 -9.16 -20.83 -3.09
CA GLY A 264 -10.55 -21.19 -3.35
C GLY A 264 -11.48 -19.99 -3.50
N GLU A 265 -12.63 -20.22 -4.12
CA GLU A 265 -13.57 -19.17 -4.52
C GLU A 265 -14.21 -18.46 -3.33
N GLU A 266 -14.83 -19.22 -2.42
CA GLU A 266 -15.54 -18.69 -1.24
C GLU A 266 -14.61 -17.82 -0.37
N TRP A 267 -13.41 -18.33 -0.07
CA TRP A 267 -12.42 -17.58 0.70
C TRP A 267 -12.02 -16.28 -0.02
N SER A 268 -11.81 -16.33 -1.33
CA SER A 268 -11.34 -15.18 -2.10
C SER A 268 -12.40 -14.08 -2.21
N GLU A 269 -13.67 -14.46 -2.31
CA GLU A 269 -14.79 -13.50 -2.36
C GLU A 269 -14.97 -12.78 -1.03
N GLU A 270 -14.91 -13.53 0.08
CA GLU A 270 -14.96 -12.93 1.42
C GLU A 270 -13.72 -12.05 1.68
N PHE A 271 -12.53 -12.53 1.32
CA PHE A 271 -11.29 -11.79 1.47
C PHE A 271 -11.31 -10.47 0.67
N THR A 272 -11.79 -10.53 -0.57
CA THR A 272 -11.91 -9.33 -1.43
C THR A 272 -12.87 -8.31 -0.82
N SER A 273 -14.05 -8.74 -0.38
CA SER A 273 -15.12 -7.86 0.12
C SER A 273 -14.94 -7.41 1.58
N THR A 274 -14.13 -8.10 2.39
CA THR A 274 -13.92 -7.79 3.81
C THR A 274 -12.55 -7.17 4.08
N VAL A 275 -11.53 -7.60 3.34
CA VAL A 275 -10.15 -7.17 3.55
C VAL A 275 -9.75 -6.16 2.49
N LEU A 276 -9.69 -6.56 1.22
CA LEU A 276 -9.07 -5.77 0.15
C LEU A 276 -9.86 -4.50 -0.17
N PHE A 277 -11.17 -4.63 -0.34
CA PHE A 277 -12.04 -3.57 -0.82
C PHE A 277 -13.35 -3.53 0.00
N PRO A 278 -13.28 -3.20 1.30
CA PRO A 278 -14.43 -3.28 2.20
C PRO A 278 -15.61 -2.39 1.82
N GLY A 279 -15.37 -1.29 1.09
CA GLY A 279 -16.40 -0.38 0.61
C GLY A 279 -17.15 -0.87 -0.63
N SER A 280 -16.70 -1.93 -1.31
CA SER A 280 -17.36 -2.44 -2.52
C SER A 280 -18.74 -3.04 -2.26
N SER A 281 -18.96 -3.55 -1.04
CA SER A 281 -20.23 -4.14 -0.59
C SER A 281 -21.27 -3.12 -0.10
N LEU A 282 -20.89 -1.85 0.08
CA LEU A 282 -21.76 -0.77 0.59
C LEU A 282 -22.71 -0.17 -0.46
N GLY A 283 -22.81 -0.79 -1.66
CA GLY A 283 -23.55 -0.28 -2.81
C GLY A 283 -24.74 -1.13 -3.27
N GLY A 284 -25.40 -1.85 -2.36
CA GLY A 284 -26.62 -2.62 -2.62
C GLY A 284 -27.83 -2.03 -1.90
#